data_AF-X1TIN4-F1
#
_entry.id   AF-X1TIN4-F1
#
_cell.length_a   1.000
_cell.length_b   1.000
_cell.length_c   1.000
_cell.angle_alpha   90.00
_cell.angle_beta   90.00
_cell.angle_gamma   90.00
#
_symmetry.space_group_name_H-M   'P 1'
#
loop_
_entity.id
_entity.type
_entity.pdbx_description
1 polymer ?
#
loop_
_entity_poly.entity_id
_entity_poly.type
_entity_poly.pdbx_seq_one_letter_code
_entity_poly.pdbx_strand_id
1 'polypeptide(L)'
;PYDWDNHFQNLKAALEIFSEGFVSTHLIVGLGETQKEILTTINKLNTLLIRVSLFAFTPIKGTSLENLRQPDIIHFRKIQLGRYLLINGLKKLKDFTFNTNGDVIKFNLNKRDLWNIIDETSAFLTSGCPGCNRPYYTSKPSGPIYNYPRKLITNEKDNIFQSLIKLVH
;
A
#
# COMPACT_ATOMS: atom_id res chain seq x y z
N PRO A 1 20.39 -16.77 -2.85
CA PRO A 1 20.05 -15.35 -2.60
C PRO A 1 18.73 -15.00 -3.28
N TYR A 2 17.97 -14.03 -2.77
CA TYR A 2 16.78 -13.53 -3.47
C TYR A 2 17.21 -12.71 -4.69
N ASP A 3 16.50 -12.88 -5.81
CA ASP A 3 16.72 -12.15 -7.06
C ASP A 3 15.39 -11.60 -7.57
N TRP A 4 15.36 -10.28 -7.76
CA TRP A 4 14.18 -9.56 -8.23
C TRP A 4 13.82 -9.93 -9.67
N ASP A 5 14.81 -10.14 -10.54
CA ASP A 5 14.54 -10.43 -11.95
C ASP A 5 13.88 -11.81 -12.08
N ASN A 6 14.42 -12.81 -11.38
CA ASN A 6 13.79 -14.13 -11.29
C ASN A 6 12.38 -14.07 -10.66
N HIS A 7 12.18 -13.26 -9.61
CA HIS A 7 10.84 -13.09 -9.01
C HIS A 7 9.83 -12.52 -10.02
N PHE A 8 10.22 -11.49 -10.79
CA PHE A 8 9.37 -10.92 -11.83
C PHE A 8 9.13 -11.89 -13.00
N GLN A 9 10.12 -12.70 -13.38
CA GLN A 9 9.94 -13.75 -14.40
C GLN A 9 8.93 -14.79 -13.94
N ASN A 10 8.99 -15.26 -12.69
CA ASN A 10 8.02 -16.19 -12.15
C ASN A 10 6.59 -15.61 -12.11
N LEU A 11 6.45 -14.32 -11.79
CA LEU A 11 5.15 -13.64 -11.87
C LEU A 11 4.62 -13.59 -13.31
N LYS A 12 5.48 -13.34 -14.30
CA LYS A 12 5.10 -13.35 -15.73
C LYS A 12 4.70 -14.75 -16.19
N ALA A 13 5.45 -15.78 -15.82
CA ALA A 13 5.10 -17.17 -16.12
C ALA A 13 3.75 -17.56 -15.51
N ALA A 14 3.43 -17.08 -14.30
CA ALA A 14 2.11 -17.30 -13.71
C ALA A 14 0.97 -16.64 -14.52
N LEU A 15 1.21 -15.49 -15.14
CA LEU A 15 0.22 -14.82 -16.02
C LEU A 15 -0.05 -15.59 -17.32
N GLU A 16 0.84 -16.48 -17.74
CA GLU A 16 0.61 -17.36 -18.90
C GLU A 16 -0.33 -18.52 -18.57
N ILE A 17 -0.47 -18.85 -17.28
CA ILE A 17 -1.26 -19.99 -16.79
C ILE A 17 -2.61 -19.52 -16.25
N PHE A 18 -2.61 -18.45 -15.45
CA PHE A 18 -3.79 -17.95 -14.75
C PHE A 18 -4.42 -16.77 -15.48
N SER A 19 -5.76 -16.70 -15.45
CA SER A 19 -6.50 -15.59 -16.02
C SER A 19 -6.25 -14.27 -15.29
N GLU A 20 -6.59 -13.18 -15.97
CA GLU A 20 -6.44 -11.82 -15.44
C GLU A 20 -7.05 -11.68 -14.03
N GLY A 21 -6.30 -11.06 -13.12
CA GLY A 21 -6.74 -10.83 -11.75
C GLY A 21 -6.62 -12.05 -10.81
N PHE A 22 -6.17 -13.21 -11.30
CA PHE A 22 -5.91 -14.39 -10.45
C PHE A 22 -4.46 -14.49 -9.98
N VAL A 23 -3.55 -13.69 -10.55
CA VAL A 23 -2.19 -13.53 -10.03
C VAL A 23 -2.15 -12.37 -9.06
N SER A 24 -1.60 -12.63 -7.87
CA SER A 24 -1.44 -11.62 -6.82
C SER A 24 -0.07 -11.72 -6.18
N THR A 25 0.42 -10.59 -5.65
CA THR A 25 1.64 -10.54 -4.86
C THR A 25 1.50 -9.56 -3.71
N HIS A 26 2.37 -9.71 -2.72
CA HIS A 26 2.41 -8.87 -1.53
C HIS A 26 3.71 -8.09 -1.50
N LEU A 27 3.61 -6.78 -1.24
CA LEU A 27 4.76 -5.94 -0.93
C LEU A 27 4.76 -5.62 0.56
N ILE A 28 5.93 -5.74 1.17
CA ILE A 28 6.14 -5.37 2.57
C ILE A 28 6.67 -3.95 2.61
N VAL A 29 5.99 -3.10 3.38
CA VAL A 29 6.34 -1.71 3.64
C VAL A 29 7.20 -1.64 4.91
N GLY A 30 8.34 -0.97 4.87
CA GLY A 30 9.22 -0.72 6.01
C GLY A 30 10.45 -1.63 6.09
N LEU A 31 10.94 -2.15 4.96
CA LEU A 31 12.18 -2.92 4.86
C LEU A 31 13.40 -2.06 4.47
N GLY A 32 13.20 -0.76 4.27
CA GLY A 32 14.24 0.21 3.90
C GLY A 32 14.00 0.89 2.55
N GLU A 33 12.92 0.52 1.86
CA GLU A 33 12.51 1.14 0.61
C GLU A 33 11.93 2.55 0.80
N THR A 34 12.07 3.36 -0.23
CA THR A 34 11.42 4.67 -0.34
C THR A 34 9.98 4.52 -0.83
N GLN A 35 9.14 5.53 -0.56
CA GLN A 35 7.76 5.56 -1.07
C GLN A 35 7.73 5.57 -2.61
N LYS A 36 8.72 6.20 -3.26
CA LYS A 36 8.88 6.20 -4.71
C LYS A 36 9.16 4.80 -5.25
N GLU A 37 10.07 4.04 -4.64
CA GLU A 37 10.41 2.69 -5.09
C GLU A 37 9.19 1.77 -5.01
N ILE A 38 8.50 1.74 -3.88
CA ILE A 38 7.33 0.88 -3.71
C ILE A 38 6.17 1.28 -4.64
N LEU A 39 5.87 2.58 -4.81
CA LEU A 39 4.82 3.03 -5.73
C LEU A 39 5.19 2.78 -7.20
N THR A 40 6.48 2.85 -7.55
CA THR A 40 6.96 2.46 -8.87
C THR A 40 6.77 0.97 -9.11
N THR A 41 7.09 0.13 -8.13
CA THR A 41 6.88 -1.33 -8.18
C THR A 41 5.39 -1.67 -8.28
N ILE A 42 4.53 -1.01 -7.49
CA ILE A 42 3.08 -1.15 -7.58
C ILE A 42 2.59 -0.79 -8.98
N ASN A 43 3.05 0.32 -9.55
CA ASN A 43 2.67 0.72 -10.91
C ASN A 43 3.08 -0.34 -11.95
N LYS A 44 4.31 -0.87 -11.88
CA LYS A 44 4.79 -1.94 -12.77
C LYS A 44 3.94 -3.22 -12.67
N LEU A 45 3.62 -3.65 -11.45
CA LEU A 45 2.77 -4.83 -11.23
C LEU A 45 1.34 -4.60 -11.74
N ASN A 46 0.78 -3.41 -11.50
CA ASN A 46 -0.55 -3.04 -11.97
C ASN A 46 -0.63 -3.01 -13.51
N THR A 47 0.42 -2.55 -14.21
CA THR A 47 0.46 -2.61 -15.69
C THR A 47 0.47 -4.04 -16.24
N LEU A 48 0.83 -5.03 -15.43
CA LEU A 48 0.75 -6.46 -15.75
C LEU A 48 -0.55 -7.10 -15.23
N LEU A 49 -1.50 -6.31 -14.71
CA LEU A 49 -2.77 -6.77 -14.15
C LEU A 49 -2.60 -7.73 -12.96
N ILE A 50 -1.46 -7.64 -12.27
CA ILE A 50 -1.17 -8.37 -11.03
C ILE A 50 -1.77 -7.60 -9.86
N ARG A 51 -2.57 -8.28 -9.04
CA ARG A 51 -3.12 -7.69 -7.82
C ARG A 51 -2.02 -7.51 -6.78
N VAL A 52 -1.85 -6.29 -6.28
CA VAL A 52 -0.87 -6.00 -5.23
C VAL A 52 -1.56 -5.82 -3.90
N SER A 53 -1.09 -6.47 -2.85
CA SER A 53 -1.50 -6.22 -1.46
C SER A 53 -0.32 -5.70 -0.63
N LEU A 54 -0.60 -5.00 0.47
CA LEU A 54 0.42 -4.34 1.29
C LEU A 54 0.44 -4.88 2.71
N PHE A 55 1.61 -5.30 3.17
CA PHE A 55 1.86 -5.63 4.57
C PHE A 55 2.78 -4.60 5.20
N ALA A 56 2.54 -4.23 6.45
CA ALA A 56 3.52 -3.48 7.23
C ALA A 56 4.56 -4.47 7.79
N PHE A 57 5.84 -4.12 7.68
CA PHE A 57 6.90 -4.88 8.31
C PHE A 57 6.66 -4.96 9.82
N THR A 58 6.79 -6.17 10.38
CA THR A 58 6.64 -6.44 11.80
C THR A 58 7.89 -7.16 12.31
N PRO A 59 8.70 -6.52 13.17
CA PRO A 59 9.90 -7.12 13.73
C PRO A 59 9.56 -8.34 14.57
N ILE A 60 10.30 -9.42 14.38
CA ILE A 60 10.16 -10.68 15.11
C ILE A 60 11.44 -10.91 15.90
N LYS A 61 11.31 -11.12 17.21
CA LYS A 61 12.44 -11.41 18.11
C LYS A 61 13.22 -12.64 17.63
N GLY A 62 14.54 -12.56 17.62
CA GLY A 62 15.45 -13.60 17.16
C GLY A 62 15.72 -13.59 15.65
N THR A 63 15.14 -12.66 14.89
CA THR A 63 15.47 -12.48 13.46
C THR A 63 16.53 -11.40 13.25
N SER A 64 17.24 -11.44 12.13
CA SER A 64 18.25 -10.42 11.79
C SER A 64 17.70 -8.99 11.72
N LEU A 65 16.38 -8.85 11.52
CA LEU A 65 15.68 -7.55 11.45
C LEU A 65 14.87 -7.26 12.72
N GLU A 66 15.13 -7.94 13.83
CA GLU A 66 14.39 -7.73 15.09
C GLU A 66 14.47 -6.29 15.63
N ASN A 67 15.56 -5.59 15.33
CA ASN A 67 15.81 -4.22 15.77
C ASN A 67 15.37 -3.15 14.76
N LEU A 68 14.92 -3.55 13.56
CA LEU A 68 14.38 -2.62 12.59
C LEU A 68 13.01 -2.12 13.07
N ARG A 69 12.68 -0.85 12.85
CA ARG A 69 11.38 -0.30 13.28
C ARG A 69 10.29 -0.65 12.28
N GLN A 70 9.06 -0.77 12.76
CA GLN A 70 7.88 -0.79 11.90
C GLN A 70 7.76 0.53 11.12
N PRO A 71 7.14 0.52 9.92
CA PRO A 71 6.92 1.76 9.18
C PRO A 71 6.03 2.71 9.97
N ASP A 72 6.30 4.01 9.91
CA ASP A 72 5.39 4.99 10.49
C ASP A 72 4.01 4.93 9.80
N ILE A 73 2.95 5.22 10.56
CA ILE A 73 1.59 5.16 10.04
C ILE A 73 1.36 6.12 8.85
N ILE A 74 1.95 7.32 8.84
CA ILE A 74 1.82 8.25 7.72
C ILE A 74 2.52 7.70 6.47
N HIS A 75 3.69 7.07 6.64
CA HIS A 75 4.41 6.44 5.55
C HIS A 75 3.54 5.35 4.91
N PHE A 76 2.93 4.48 5.72
CA PHE A 76 2.04 3.44 5.24
C PHE A 76 0.77 4.00 4.56
N ARG A 77 0.15 5.03 5.14
CA ARG A 77 -1.06 5.69 4.59
C ARG A 77 -0.81 6.33 3.23
N LYS A 78 0.37 6.93 3.02
CA LYS A 78 0.79 7.45 1.71
C LYS A 78 0.83 6.34 0.67
N ILE A 79 1.38 5.19 1.01
CA ILE A 79 1.48 4.03 0.10
C ILE A 79 0.09 3.43 -0.16
N GLN A 80 -0.78 3.34 0.86
CA GLN A 80 -2.17 2.89 0.67
C GLN A 80 -2.94 3.80 -0.30
N LEU A 81 -2.88 5.12 -0.10
CA LEU A 81 -3.54 6.07 -0.99
C LEU A 81 -2.94 5.99 -2.40
N GLY A 82 -1.61 6.01 -2.54
CA GLY A 82 -0.95 5.91 -3.83
C GLY A 82 -1.30 4.60 -4.57
N ARG A 83 -1.29 3.46 -3.86
CA ARG A 83 -1.74 2.17 -4.40
C ARG A 83 -3.19 2.25 -4.90
N TYR A 84 -4.10 2.78 -4.09
CA TYR A 84 -5.51 2.89 -4.45
C TYR A 84 -5.70 3.69 -5.73
N LEU A 85 -5.01 4.85 -5.82
CA LEU A 85 -5.09 5.73 -6.99
C LEU A 85 -4.54 5.06 -8.25
N LEU A 86 -3.45 4.29 -8.14
CA LEU A 86 -2.83 3.58 -9.28
C LEU A 86 -3.68 2.40 -9.74
N ILE A 87 -4.12 1.53 -8.82
CA ILE A 87 -4.85 0.30 -9.15
C ILE A 87 -6.22 0.61 -9.76
N ASN A 88 -6.92 1.64 -9.26
CA ASN A 88 -8.22 2.04 -9.81
C ASN A 88 -8.10 2.99 -11.02
N GLY A 89 -6.90 3.25 -11.53
CA GLY A 89 -6.68 4.12 -12.70
C GLY A 89 -7.05 5.59 -12.47
N LEU A 90 -7.22 6.03 -11.22
CA LEU A 90 -7.60 7.39 -10.86
C LEU A 90 -6.45 8.39 -11.06
N LYS A 91 -5.21 7.92 -10.92
CA LYS A 91 -3.98 8.68 -11.19
C LYS A 91 -2.90 7.77 -11.78
N LYS A 92 -1.93 8.39 -12.44
CA LYS A 92 -0.68 7.75 -12.89
C LYS A 92 0.47 8.16 -11.96
N LEU A 93 1.56 7.40 -11.97
CA LEU A 93 2.73 7.70 -11.13
C LEU A 93 3.28 9.13 -11.34
N LYS A 94 3.16 9.68 -12.56
CA LYS A 94 3.55 11.06 -12.89
C LYS A 94 2.72 12.14 -12.20
N ASP A 95 1.55 11.79 -11.68
CA ASP A 95 0.67 12.70 -10.94
C ASP A 95 1.06 12.79 -9.46
N PHE A 96 2.10 12.07 -9.04
CA PHE A 96 2.66 12.09 -7.68
C PHE A 96 3.95 12.91 -7.68
N THR A 97 4.11 13.77 -6.68
CA THR A 97 5.33 14.55 -6.48
C THR A 97 6.16 13.93 -5.37
N PHE A 98 7.43 13.67 -5.66
CA PHE A 98 8.39 13.11 -4.72
C PHE A 98 9.49 14.12 -4.40
N ASN A 99 9.98 14.12 -3.17
CA ASN A 99 11.21 14.84 -2.82
C ASN A 99 12.46 14.06 -3.27
N THR A 100 13.65 14.61 -3.00
CA THR A 100 14.95 13.99 -3.32
C THR A 100 15.19 12.65 -2.60
N ASN A 101 14.55 12.45 -1.43
CA ASN A 101 14.65 11.22 -0.65
C ASN A 101 13.66 10.14 -1.12
N GLY A 102 12.82 10.45 -2.13
CA GLY A 102 11.80 9.53 -2.62
C GLY A 102 10.53 9.49 -1.78
N ASP A 103 10.32 10.43 -0.86
CA ASP A 103 9.05 10.58 -0.15
C ASP A 103 8.02 11.30 -1.01
N VAL A 104 6.77 10.86 -0.96
CA VAL A 104 5.63 11.57 -1.52
C VAL A 104 5.40 12.84 -0.70
N ILE A 105 5.45 13.97 -1.39
CA ILE A 105 5.08 15.29 -0.84
C ILE A 105 3.75 15.79 -1.37
N LYS A 106 3.26 15.24 -2.50
CA LYS A 106 1.97 15.63 -3.06
C LYS A 106 1.35 14.53 -3.93
N PHE A 107 0.03 14.38 -3.81
CA PHE A 107 -0.84 13.73 -4.78
C PHE A 107 -1.62 14.83 -5.50
N ASN A 108 -1.62 14.84 -6.84
CA ASN A 108 -2.46 15.76 -7.62
C ASN A 108 -3.95 15.36 -7.54
N LEU A 109 -4.52 15.55 -6.36
CA LEU A 109 -5.87 15.18 -5.93
C LEU A 109 -6.43 16.37 -5.13
N ASN A 110 -7.73 16.62 -5.17
CA ASN A 110 -8.35 17.65 -4.34
C ASN A 110 -8.84 17.07 -3.01
N LYS A 111 -9.10 17.92 -2.01
CA LYS A 111 -9.62 17.50 -0.69
C LYS A 111 -10.93 16.72 -0.73
N ARG A 112 -11.84 17.05 -1.64
CA ARG A 112 -13.15 16.37 -1.77
C ARG A 112 -12.95 14.92 -2.24
N ASP A 113 -12.11 14.72 -3.24
CA ASP A 113 -11.80 13.38 -3.76
C ASP A 113 -11.09 12.55 -2.69
N LEU A 114 -10.15 13.16 -1.93
CA LEU A 114 -9.52 12.49 -0.79
C LEU A 114 -10.57 12.01 0.23
N TRP A 115 -11.52 12.89 0.59
CA TRP A 115 -12.59 12.53 1.51
C TRP A 115 -13.45 11.40 0.98
N ASN A 116 -13.87 11.44 -0.29
CA ASN A 116 -14.67 10.38 -0.91
C ASN A 116 -13.96 9.02 -0.86
N ILE A 117 -12.66 8.98 -1.17
CA ILE A 117 -11.85 7.75 -1.10
C ILE A 117 -11.81 7.18 0.32
N ILE A 118 -11.67 8.05 1.33
CA ILE A 118 -11.68 7.65 2.74
C ILE A 118 -13.07 7.17 3.14
N ASP A 119 -14.12 7.85 2.71
CA ASP A 119 -15.51 7.52 3.04
C ASP A 119 -15.94 6.16 2.46
N GLU A 120 -15.46 5.81 1.26
CA GLU A 120 -15.62 4.50 0.62
C GLU A 120 -14.86 3.38 1.34
N THR A 121 -13.88 3.72 2.18
CA THR A 121 -13.06 2.83 3.04
C THR A 121 -12.10 1.88 2.31
N SER A 122 -12.38 1.53 1.05
CA SER A 122 -11.70 0.51 0.24
C SER A 122 -10.18 0.65 0.17
N ALA A 123 -9.65 1.88 0.15
CA ALA A 123 -8.21 2.16 0.15
C ALA A 123 -7.48 1.72 1.43
N PHE A 124 -8.20 1.62 2.55
CA PHE A 124 -7.65 1.39 3.89
C PHE A 124 -8.09 0.05 4.51
N LEU A 125 -8.90 -0.72 3.79
CA LEU A 125 -9.30 -2.06 4.23
C LEU A 125 -8.15 -3.07 4.09
N THR A 126 -8.20 -4.12 4.92
CA THR A 126 -7.43 -5.34 4.68
C THR A 126 -7.76 -5.85 3.29
N SER A 127 -6.73 -6.07 2.48
CA SER A 127 -6.86 -6.51 1.09
C SER A 127 -5.93 -7.68 0.81
N GLY A 128 -6.33 -8.52 -0.14
CA GLY A 128 -5.72 -9.82 -0.43
C GLY A 128 -6.67 -10.61 -1.34
N CYS A 129 -6.96 -11.85 -0.97
CA CYS A 129 -7.99 -12.64 -1.63
C CYS A 129 -9.40 -12.02 -1.48
N PRO A 130 -10.35 -12.32 -2.39
CA PRO A 130 -11.75 -11.90 -2.23
C PRO A 130 -12.30 -12.27 -0.84
N GLY A 131 -12.94 -11.31 -0.16
CA GLY A 131 -13.49 -11.51 1.19
C GLY A 131 -12.47 -11.50 2.33
N CYS A 132 -11.20 -11.18 2.07
CA CYS A 132 -10.17 -11.13 3.12
C CYS A 132 -10.43 -9.97 4.09
N ASN A 133 -10.80 -10.29 5.34
CA ASN A 133 -11.05 -9.32 6.41
C ASN A 133 -10.34 -9.69 7.72
N ARG A 134 -9.25 -10.47 7.65
CA ARG A 134 -8.59 -10.99 8.85
C ARG A 134 -8.02 -9.85 9.71
N PRO A 135 -8.50 -9.65 10.94
CA PRO A 135 -8.01 -8.58 11.81
C PRO A 135 -6.56 -8.87 12.22
N TYR A 136 -5.76 -7.81 12.34
CA TYR A 136 -4.38 -7.87 12.86
C TYR A 136 -3.41 -8.79 12.10
N TYR A 137 -3.77 -9.18 10.88
CA TYR A 137 -2.89 -10.03 10.06
C TYR A 137 -1.58 -9.32 9.69
N THR A 138 -1.60 -7.99 9.62
CA THR A 138 -0.46 -7.14 9.25
C THR A 138 -0.12 -6.10 10.32
N SER A 139 -0.66 -6.24 11.53
CA SER A 139 -0.49 -5.25 12.60
C SER A 139 -0.61 -5.90 13.98
N LYS A 140 0.06 -5.35 14.98
CA LYS A 140 -0.16 -5.79 16.38
C LYS A 140 -1.55 -5.33 16.84
N PRO A 141 -2.27 -6.10 17.69
CA PRO A 141 -3.54 -5.67 18.28
C PRO A 141 -3.45 -4.34 19.04
N SER A 142 -2.27 -4.05 19.62
CA SER A 142 -1.97 -2.79 20.32
C SER A 142 -1.77 -1.59 19.38
N GLY A 143 -1.81 -1.80 18.07
CA GLY A 143 -1.57 -0.79 17.07
C GLY A 143 -0.09 -0.53 16.75
N PRO A 144 0.19 0.39 15.82
CA PRO A 144 -0.81 1.13 15.02
C PRO A 144 -1.59 0.21 14.06
N ILE A 145 -2.84 0.55 13.75
CA ILE A 145 -3.69 -0.21 12.83
C ILE A 145 -3.39 0.24 11.40
N TYR A 146 -2.68 -0.59 10.63
CA TYR A 146 -2.34 -0.28 9.23
C TYR A 146 -3.50 -0.57 8.27
N ASN A 147 -4.18 -1.69 8.42
CA ASN A 147 -5.31 -2.07 7.57
C ASN A 147 -6.53 -2.38 8.45
N TYR A 148 -7.70 -1.94 8.03
CA TYR A 148 -8.94 -2.15 8.79
C TYR A 148 -9.71 -3.36 8.26
N PRO A 149 -10.12 -4.30 9.13
CA PRO A 149 -10.88 -5.49 8.73
C PRO A 149 -12.36 -5.18 8.43
N ARG A 150 -12.78 -3.93 8.60
CA ARG A 150 -14.15 -3.45 8.48
C ARG A 150 -14.16 -2.02 7.94
N LYS A 151 -15.32 -1.55 7.50
CA LYS A 151 -15.54 -0.13 7.16
C LYS A 151 -15.04 0.77 8.30
N LEU A 152 -14.43 1.88 7.90
CA LEU A 152 -13.93 2.91 8.81
C LEU A 152 -15.09 3.56 9.58
N ILE A 153 -14.89 3.80 10.87
CA ILE A 153 -15.79 4.63 11.67
C ILE A 153 -15.40 6.12 11.53
N THR A 154 -16.29 7.03 11.91
CA THR A 154 -16.10 8.49 11.74
C THR A 154 -14.75 8.98 12.22
N ASN A 155 -14.35 8.65 13.47
CA ASN A 155 -13.06 9.09 14.02
C ASN A 155 -11.85 8.54 13.22
N GLU A 156 -11.94 7.34 12.65
CA GLU A 156 -10.86 6.80 11.82
C GLU A 156 -10.78 7.53 10.48
N LYS A 157 -11.92 7.86 9.87
CA LYS A 157 -11.98 8.66 8.64
C LYS A 157 -11.35 10.04 8.87
N ASP A 158 -11.72 10.70 9.95
CA ASP A 158 -11.20 12.02 10.32
C ASP A 158 -9.68 11.97 10.54
N ASN A 159 -9.18 11.00 11.31
CA ASN A 159 -7.75 10.84 11.57
C ASN A 159 -6.95 10.59 10.28
N ILE A 160 -7.46 9.74 9.39
CA ILE A 160 -6.82 9.47 8.10
C ILE A 160 -6.82 10.75 7.25
N PHE A 161 -7.94 11.45 7.17
CA PHE A 161 -8.06 12.69 6.42
C PHE A 161 -7.06 13.74 6.91
N GLN A 162 -7.00 14.00 8.22
CA GLN A 162 -6.04 14.94 8.81
C GLN A 162 -4.58 14.56 8.53
N SER A 163 -4.28 13.26 8.49
CA SER A 163 -2.93 12.77 8.20
C SER A 163 -2.51 13.03 6.73
N LEU A 164 -3.47 13.03 5.79
CA LEU A 164 -3.20 13.10 4.35
C LEU A 164 -3.56 14.45 3.71
N ILE A 165 -4.34 15.31 4.37
CA ILE A 165 -4.87 16.56 3.78
C ILE A 165 -3.78 17.52 3.30
N LYS A 166 -2.60 17.51 3.94
CA LYS A 166 -1.46 18.36 3.55
C LYS A 166 -0.78 17.88 2.26
N LEU A 167 -1.09 16.67 1.79
CA LEU A 167 -0.53 16.07 0.58
C LEU A 167 -1.41 16.30 -0.64
N VAL A 168 -2.57 16.95 -0.50
CA VAL A 168 -3.53 17.20 -1.58
C VAL A 168 -3.74 18.70 -1.78
N HIS A 169 -4.36 19.08 -2.89
CA HIS A 169 -4.70 20.47 -3.22
C HIS A 169 -5.97 20.92 -2.49
#